data_AF-A0A257CWP2-F1
#
_entry.id   AF-A0A257CWP2-F1
#
_cell.length_a   1.000
_cell.length_b   1.000
_cell.length_c   1.000
_cell.angle_alpha   90.00
_cell.angle_beta   90.00
_cell.angle_gamma   90.00
#
_symmetry.space_group_name_H-M   'P 1'
#
loop_
_entity.id
_entity.type
_entity.pdbx_description
1 polymer ?
#
loop_
_entity_poly.entity_id
_entity_poly.type
_entity_poly.pdbx_seq_one_letter_code
_entity_poly.pdbx_strand_id
1 'polypeptide(L)'
;MPTVNTYVQGLRERYHPRSIPDFDPKNGNENAKFLFVLEAPGPMAMETGVVSYDNPDQTARNFRDQLYEASILRKDIAIWNLVPWYVGDEDRRQIRPVERDEVAAGIGHLLELLLLLPKLQCVVLVGGIARKAHLALSSATSARILTSHHSSARAMTAARYAENVAIFKNLQAKT
;
A
#
# COMPACT_ATOMS: atom_id res chain seq x y z
N MET A 1 -2.97 22.55 -4.74
CA MET A 1 -1.89 21.66 -4.27
C MET A 1 -2.03 20.33 -4.98
N PRO A 2 -0.94 19.62 -5.31
CA PRO A 2 -1.03 18.28 -5.91
C PRO A 2 -1.80 17.33 -4.98
N THR A 3 -2.65 16.50 -5.58
CA THR A 3 -3.40 15.41 -4.93
C THR A 3 -2.73 14.07 -5.24
N VAL A 4 -3.06 13.03 -4.48
CA VAL A 4 -2.55 11.68 -4.76
C VAL A 4 -2.92 11.19 -6.16
N ASN A 5 -4.09 11.60 -6.67
CA ASN A 5 -4.53 11.23 -8.02
C ASN A 5 -3.78 11.99 -9.12
N THR A 6 -3.49 13.29 -8.94
CA THR A 6 -2.63 14.02 -9.90
C THR A 6 -1.21 13.46 -9.91
N TYR A 7 -0.73 12.96 -8.77
CA TYR A 7 0.56 12.27 -8.69
C TYR A 7 0.55 10.95 -9.46
N VAL A 8 -0.49 10.12 -9.28
CA VAL A 8 -0.68 8.88 -10.06
C VAL A 8 -0.76 9.16 -11.56
N GLN A 9 -1.46 10.23 -11.98
CA GLN A 9 -1.49 10.64 -13.38
C GLN A 9 -0.09 10.92 -13.93
N GLY A 10 0.72 11.70 -13.22
CA GLY A 10 2.10 11.97 -13.63
C GLY A 10 2.97 10.70 -13.71
N LEU A 11 2.74 9.71 -12.84
CA LEU A 11 3.40 8.41 -12.94
C LEU A 11 2.97 7.64 -14.18
N ARG A 12 1.69 7.66 -14.55
CA ARG A 12 1.20 7.01 -15.79
C ARG A 12 1.83 7.61 -17.03
N GLU A 13 1.98 8.93 -17.08
CA GLU A 13 2.65 9.63 -18.18
C GLU A 13 4.13 9.25 -18.27
N ARG A 14 4.83 9.21 -17.12
CA ARG A 14 6.27 8.88 -17.06
C ARG A 14 6.58 7.41 -17.40
N TYR A 15 5.67 6.50 -17.08
CA TYR A 15 5.89 5.04 -17.19
C TYR A 15 5.01 4.36 -18.24
N HIS A 16 4.41 5.09 -19.18
CA HIS A 16 3.64 4.49 -20.28
C HIS A 16 4.48 3.41 -21.00
N PRO A 17 3.95 2.19 -21.26
CA PRO A 17 2.54 1.77 -21.17
C PRO A 17 2.15 1.07 -19.85
N ARG A 18 2.93 1.18 -18.78
CA ARG A 18 2.65 0.51 -17.50
C ARG A 18 1.28 0.93 -16.94
N SER A 19 0.51 -0.04 -16.50
CA SER A 19 -0.80 0.20 -15.92
C SER A 19 -0.69 0.42 -14.41
N ILE A 20 -1.11 1.61 -13.95
CA ILE A 20 -1.04 2.06 -12.55
C ILE A 20 -2.47 2.35 -12.07
N PRO A 21 -3.01 1.65 -11.07
CA PRO A 21 -4.33 1.95 -10.50
C PRO A 21 -4.32 3.24 -9.67
N ASP A 22 -5.47 3.89 -9.55
CA ASP A 22 -5.65 5.06 -8.69
C ASP A 22 -5.75 4.66 -7.20
N PHE A 23 -5.66 5.67 -6.33
CA PHE A 23 -6.09 5.50 -4.95
C PHE A 23 -7.60 5.32 -4.90
N ASP A 24 -8.05 4.51 -3.94
CA ASP A 24 -9.47 4.40 -3.66
C ASP A 24 -10.03 5.71 -3.09
N PRO A 25 -11.02 6.34 -3.76
CA PRO A 25 -11.55 7.64 -3.35
C PRO A 25 -12.35 7.59 -2.04
N LYS A 26 -12.72 6.39 -1.55
CA LYS A 26 -13.40 6.23 -0.26
C LYS A 26 -12.44 6.27 0.94
N ASN A 27 -11.14 6.19 0.70
CA ASN A 27 -10.11 6.28 1.74
C ASN A 27 -9.81 7.73 2.14
N GLY A 28 -9.11 7.90 3.27
CA GLY A 28 -8.68 9.22 3.73
C GLY A 28 -7.68 9.91 2.79
N ASN A 29 -6.83 9.13 2.14
CA ASN A 29 -5.80 9.57 1.19
C ASN A 29 -4.97 10.74 1.74
N GLU A 30 -5.09 11.96 1.21
CA GLU A 30 -4.38 13.14 1.72
C GLU A 30 -4.65 13.43 3.21
N ASN A 31 -5.78 12.96 3.73
CA ASN A 31 -6.15 13.07 5.14
C ASN A 31 -5.74 11.84 5.98
N ALA A 32 -5.08 10.86 5.38
CA ALA A 32 -4.68 9.63 6.06
C ALA A 32 -3.64 9.91 7.14
N LYS A 33 -3.79 9.19 8.26
CA LYS A 33 -2.80 9.09 9.34
C LYS A 33 -1.91 7.87 9.16
N PHE A 34 -2.40 6.85 8.47
CA PHE A 34 -1.72 5.57 8.29
C PHE A 34 -1.59 5.24 6.80
N LEU A 35 -0.36 5.11 6.33
CA LEU A 35 -0.07 4.64 4.97
C LEU A 35 0.29 3.15 5.02
N PHE A 36 -0.49 2.32 4.34
CA PHE A 36 -0.15 0.91 4.14
C PHE A 36 0.55 0.73 2.79
N VAL A 37 1.78 0.24 2.82
CA VAL A 37 2.59 -0.01 1.62
C VAL A 37 2.67 -1.51 1.37
N LEU A 38 2.06 -1.95 0.27
CA LEU A 38 2.06 -3.32 -0.22
C LEU A 38 3.11 -3.49 -1.34
N GLU A 39 3.19 -4.67 -1.93
CA GLU A 39 4.20 -5.00 -2.96
C GLU A 39 3.90 -4.37 -4.33
N ALA A 40 2.89 -4.89 -5.02
CA ALA A 40 2.47 -4.47 -6.36
C ALA A 40 0.95 -4.67 -6.51
N PRO A 41 0.26 -3.94 -7.41
CA PRO A 41 -1.15 -4.14 -7.70
C PRO A 41 -1.45 -5.58 -8.11
N GLY A 42 -2.56 -6.13 -7.60
CA GLY A 42 -3.11 -7.41 -8.05
C GLY A 42 -4.04 -7.26 -9.27
N PRO A 43 -4.45 -8.37 -9.91
CA PRO A 43 -5.34 -8.36 -11.08
C PRO A 43 -6.66 -7.62 -10.84
N MET A 44 -7.24 -7.74 -9.64
CA MET A 44 -8.48 -7.06 -9.31
C MET A 44 -8.33 -5.54 -9.24
N ALA A 45 -7.19 -5.01 -8.77
CA ALA A 45 -6.93 -3.57 -8.81
C ALA A 45 -6.86 -3.04 -10.25
N MET A 46 -6.49 -3.89 -11.21
CA MET A 46 -6.49 -3.57 -12.62
C MET A 46 -7.87 -3.67 -13.27
N GLU A 47 -8.78 -4.43 -12.68
CA GLU A 47 -10.18 -4.54 -13.13
C GLU A 47 -11.03 -3.41 -12.56
N THR A 48 -10.85 -3.07 -11.28
CA THR A 48 -11.58 -1.98 -10.62
C THR A 48 -10.95 -0.61 -10.86
N GLY A 49 -9.70 -0.57 -11.29
CA GLY A 49 -8.93 0.66 -11.52
C GLY A 49 -8.36 1.30 -10.26
N VAL A 50 -8.57 0.70 -9.08
CA VAL A 50 -8.14 1.28 -7.79
C VAL A 50 -7.50 0.24 -6.86
N VAL A 51 -6.58 0.70 -6.01
CA VAL A 51 -6.06 -0.09 -4.88
C VAL A 51 -7.01 0.03 -3.70
N SER A 52 -7.91 -0.94 -3.55
CA SER A 52 -8.98 -0.92 -2.55
C SER A 52 -9.08 -2.24 -1.78
N TYR A 53 -9.44 -2.14 -0.49
CA TYR A 53 -9.86 -3.32 0.27
C TYR A 53 -11.29 -3.79 -0.06
N ASP A 54 -12.04 -3.02 -0.86
CA ASP A 54 -13.33 -3.44 -1.43
C ASP A 54 -13.14 -4.30 -2.70
N ASN A 55 -11.91 -4.44 -3.21
CA ASN A 55 -11.65 -5.28 -4.38
C ASN A 55 -12.12 -6.73 -4.11
N PRO A 56 -12.73 -7.42 -5.10
CA PRO A 56 -13.43 -8.69 -4.87
C PRO A 56 -12.49 -9.90 -4.71
N ASP A 57 -11.36 -9.76 -4.02
CA ASP A 57 -10.38 -10.81 -3.75
C ASP A 57 -10.16 -11.08 -2.25
N GLN A 58 -9.53 -12.22 -1.95
CA GLN A 58 -9.31 -12.65 -0.57
C GLN A 58 -8.27 -11.78 0.17
N THR A 59 -7.31 -11.19 -0.55
CA THR A 59 -6.27 -10.32 0.04
C THR A 59 -6.91 -9.06 0.59
N ALA A 60 -7.77 -8.44 -0.22
CA ALA A 60 -8.57 -7.27 0.14
C ALA A 60 -9.51 -7.56 1.33
N ARG A 61 -10.23 -8.69 1.30
CA ARG A 61 -11.08 -9.13 2.42
C ARG A 61 -10.31 -9.32 3.72
N ASN A 62 -9.20 -10.07 3.70
CA ASN A 62 -8.37 -10.28 4.88
C ASN A 62 -7.88 -8.95 5.46
N PHE A 63 -7.44 -8.03 4.59
CA PHE A 63 -6.95 -6.73 5.01
C PHE A 63 -8.06 -5.87 5.63
N ARG A 64 -9.25 -5.83 5.02
CA ARG A 64 -10.43 -5.16 5.57
C ARG A 64 -10.81 -5.69 6.95
N ASP A 65 -10.84 -7.01 7.11
CA ASP A 65 -11.26 -7.65 8.35
C ASP A 65 -10.24 -7.37 9.48
N GLN A 66 -8.94 -7.35 9.17
CA GLN A 66 -7.88 -6.95 10.10
C GLN A 66 -8.01 -5.49 10.54
N LEU A 67 -8.31 -4.56 9.61
CA LEU A 67 -8.53 -3.16 9.93
C LEU A 67 -9.76 -2.98 10.83
N TYR A 68 -10.85 -3.69 10.51
CA TYR A 68 -12.08 -3.68 11.29
C TYR A 68 -11.83 -4.13 12.74
N GLU A 69 -11.15 -5.27 12.93
CA GLU A 69 -10.84 -5.80 14.26
C GLU A 69 -9.87 -4.91 15.05
N ALA A 70 -8.98 -4.20 14.35
CA ALA A 70 -8.10 -3.21 14.92
C ALA A 70 -8.76 -1.83 15.15
N SER A 71 -10.04 -1.66 14.83
CA SER A 71 -10.77 -0.39 14.93
C SER A 71 -10.12 0.76 14.15
N ILE A 72 -9.50 0.44 13.00
CA ILE A 72 -8.92 1.43 12.09
C ILE A 72 -9.99 1.88 11.10
N LEU A 73 -10.26 3.18 11.06
CA LEU A 73 -11.28 3.75 10.19
C LEU A 73 -10.73 4.01 8.79
N ARG A 74 -11.57 3.78 7.77
CA ARG A 74 -11.25 4.02 6.36
C ARG A 74 -10.73 5.43 6.07
N LYS A 75 -11.31 6.43 6.74
CA LYS A 75 -10.92 7.84 6.61
C LYS A 75 -9.51 8.17 7.13
N ASP A 76 -8.91 7.26 7.90
CA ASP A 76 -7.58 7.46 8.48
C ASP A 76 -6.48 6.74 7.67
N ILE A 77 -6.82 6.03 6.58
CA ILE A 77 -5.84 5.24 5.81
C ILE A 77 -5.64 5.75 4.38
N ALA A 78 -4.46 5.45 3.86
CA ALA A 78 -4.14 5.40 2.44
C ALA A 78 -3.48 4.03 2.14
N ILE A 79 -3.68 3.51 0.94
CA ILE A 79 -3.11 2.22 0.51
C ILE A 79 -2.29 2.47 -0.74
N TRP A 80 -1.04 2.02 -0.72
CA TRP A 80 -0.09 2.19 -1.82
C TRP A 80 0.65 0.89 -2.10
N ASN A 81 1.15 0.73 -3.31
CA ASN A 81 2.04 -0.36 -3.68
C ASN A 81 3.44 0.20 -3.94
N LEU A 82 4.47 -0.42 -3.34
CA LEU A 82 5.85 0.04 -3.51
C LEU A 82 6.24 0.07 -4.99
N VAL A 83 5.91 -0.99 -5.73
CA VAL A 83 5.93 -0.99 -7.20
C VAL A 83 4.53 -0.60 -7.67
N PRO A 84 4.30 0.62 -8.18
CA PRO A 84 2.93 1.14 -8.33
C PRO A 84 2.21 0.62 -9.57
N TRP A 85 2.91 -0.07 -10.47
CA TRP A 85 2.33 -0.65 -11.68
C TRP A 85 2.12 -2.15 -11.56
N TYR A 86 1.19 -2.67 -12.36
CA TYR A 86 1.00 -4.09 -12.53
C TYR A 86 2.25 -4.75 -13.14
N VAL A 87 2.65 -5.88 -12.55
CA VAL A 87 3.79 -6.70 -12.98
C VAL A 87 3.35 -8.07 -13.48
N GLY A 88 2.10 -8.22 -13.90
CA GLY A 88 1.67 -9.44 -14.59
C GLY A 88 1.75 -9.34 -16.11
N ASP A 89 1.43 -10.45 -16.77
CA ASP A 89 1.26 -10.51 -18.22
C ASP A 89 0.03 -9.70 -18.68
N GLU A 90 -0.03 -9.39 -19.97
CA GLU A 90 -1.15 -8.60 -20.57
C GLU A 90 -2.50 -9.29 -20.35
N ASP A 91 -2.52 -10.62 -20.37
CA ASP A 91 -3.70 -11.46 -20.09
C ASP A 91 -4.08 -11.51 -18.59
N ARG A 92 -3.29 -10.91 -17.70
CA ARG A 92 -3.44 -10.90 -16.22
C ARG A 92 -3.54 -12.29 -15.58
N ARG A 93 -3.03 -13.31 -16.27
CA ARG A 93 -3.05 -14.72 -15.85
C ARG A 93 -1.88 -15.06 -14.95
N GLN A 94 -0.75 -14.37 -15.11
CA GLN A 94 0.46 -14.62 -14.33
C GLN A 94 1.04 -13.32 -13.80
N ILE A 95 1.35 -13.29 -12.51
CA ILE A 95 2.08 -12.18 -11.86
C ILE A 95 3.54 -12.62 -11.75
N ARG A 96 4.47 -11.87 -12.35
CA ARG A 96 5.91 -12.13 -12.15
C ARG A 96 6.39 -11.48 -10.86
N PRO A 97 7.51 -11.96 -10.28
CA PRO A 97 8.19 -11.25 -9.21
C PRO A 97 8.58 -9.84 -9.63
N VAL A 98 8.56 -8.90 -8.67
CA VAL A 98 9.07 -7.55 -8.87
C VAL A 98 10.60 -7.56 -9.01
N GLU A 99 11.12 -6.74 -9.90
CA GLU A 99 12.54 -6.63 -10.18
C GLU A 99 13.24 -5.63 -9.24
N ARG A 100 14.57 -5.71 -9.15
CA ARG A 100 15.34 -4.90 -8.18
C ARG A 100 15.30 -3.41 -8.50
N ASP A 101 15.37 -3.07 -9.77
CA ASP A 101 15.26 -1.71 -10.30
C ASP A 101 13.85 -1.14 -10.11
N GLU A 102 12.80 -1.95 -10.30
CA GLU A 102 11.42 -1.56 -10.02
C GLU A 102 11.21 -1.24 -8.54
N VAL A 103 11.81 -2.03 -7.64
CA VAL A 103 11.80 -1.73 -6.20
C VAL A 103 12.55 -0.43 -5.91
N ALA A 104 13.71 -0.20 -6.53
CA ALA A 104 14.48 1.02 -6.31
C ALA A 104 13.72 2.27 -6.79
N ALA A 105 13.11 2.21 -7.97
CA ALA A 105 12.24 3.27 -8.50
C ALA A 105 11.02 3.48 -7.59
N GLY A 106 10.40 2.39 -7.15
CA GLY A 106 9.27 2.39 -6.24
C GLY A 106 9.54 3.07 -4.90
N ILE A 107 10.75 2.88 -4.34
CA ILE A 107 11.18 3.61 -3.14
C ILE A 107 11.22 5.12 -3.40
N GLY A 108 11.76 5.56 -4.54
CA GLY A 108 11.75 6.98 -4.92
C GLY A 108 10.33 7.55 -4.97
N HIS A 109 9.41 6.83 -5.63
CA HIS A 109 8.00 7.23 -5.73
C HIS A 109 7.28 7.24 -4.39
N LEU A 110 7.63 6.34 -3.48
CA LEU A 110 7.09 6.34 -2.14
C LEU A 110 7.51 7.61 -1.37
N LEU A 111 8.77 8.03 -1.50
CA LEU A 111 9.25 9.26 -0.84
C LEU A 111 8.56 10.52 -1.38
N GLU A 112 8.36 10.61 -2.70
CA GLU A 112 7.58 11.69 -3.33
C GLU A 112 6.14 11.70 -2.81
N LEU A 113 5.50 10.53 -2.70
CA LEU A 113 4.13 10.39 -2.18
C LEU A 113 3.99 10.88 -0.73
N LEU A 114 5.00 10.68 0.13
CA LEU A 114 4.93 11.13 1.54
C LEU A 114 4.68 12.64 1.67
N LEU A 115 5.16 13.43 0.71
CA LEU A 115 4.97 14.89 0.68
C LEU A 115 3.50 15.29 0.52
N LEU A 116 2.66 14.36 0.03
CA LEU A 116 1.22 14.57 -0.19
C LEU A 116 0.36 14.14 1.00
N LEU A 117 0.98 13.62 2.09
CA LEU A 117 0.29 13.06 3.25
C LEU A 117 0.60 13.89 4.52
N PRO A 118 0.09 15.13 4.65
CA PRO A 118 0.46 16.03 5.73
C PRO A 118 0.05 15.57 7.13
N LYS A 119 -0.88 14.62 7.24
CA LYS A 119 -1.38 14.07 8.51
C LYS A 119 -0.74 12.73 8.86
N LEU A 120 0.24 12.27 8.10
CA LEU A 120 0.84 10.95 8.26
C LEU A 120 1.52 10.80 9.62
N GLN A 121 1.12 9.78 10.36
CA GLN A 121 1.67 9.42 11.67
C GLN A 121 2.46 8.11 11.60
N CYS A 122 2.03 7.18 10.74
CA CYS A 122 2.67 5.87 10.62
C CYS A 122 2.64 5.33 9.18
N VAL A 123 3.74 4.70 8.78
CA VAL A 123 3.85 3.86 7.58
C VAL A 123 3.89 2.40 8.01
N VAL A 124 3.06 1.56 7.40
CA VAL A 124 3.04 0.11 7.63
C VAL A 124 3.53 -0.60 6.38
N LEU A 125 4.68 -1.25 6.47
CA LEU A 125 5.29 -2.03 5.39
C LEU A 125 4.75 -3.47 5.42
N VAL A 126 3.88 -3.77 4.45
CA VAL A 126 3.11 -5.02 4.38
C VAL A 126 3.84 -6.03 3.50
N GLY A 127 4.49 -7.03 4.11
CA GLY A 127 5.22 -8.07 3.39
C GLY A 127 6.69 -7.75 3.07
N GLY A 128 7.40 -8.72 2.49
CA GLY A 128 8.86 -8.69 2.37
C GLY A 128 9.41 -7.63 1.41
N ILE A 129 8.74 -7.40 0.28
CA ILE A 129 9.16 -6.37 -0.68
C ILE A 129 8.99 -4.97 -0.10
N ALA A 130 7.83 -4.67 0.50
CA ALA A 130 7.58 -3.37 1.12
C ALA A 130 8.63 -3.02 2.19
N ARG A 131 9.08 -4.01 2.98
CA ARG A 131 10.12 -3.83 4.01
C ARG A 131 11.46 -3.32 3.47
N LYS A 132 11.75 -3.50 2.18
CA LYS A 132 12.97 -2.97 1.55
C LYS A 132 13.03 -1.43 1.58
N ALA A 133 11.88 -0.76 1.69
CA ALA A 133 11.81 0.70 1.81
C ALA A 133 12.20 1.24 3.20
N HIS A 134 12.38 0.37 4.20
CA HIS A 134 12.56 0.79 5.60
C HIS A 134 13.71 1.79 5.78
N LEU A 135 14.90 1.50 5.26
CA LEU A 135 16.07 2.37 5.43
C LEU A 135 15.86 3.77 4.83
N ALA A 136 15.29 3.83 3.63
CA ALA A 136 15.00 5.08 2.95
C ALA A 136 13.96 5.90 3.72
N LEU A 137 12.89 5.25 4.19
CA LEU A 137 11.85 5.89 5.01
C LEU A 137 12.42 6.43 6.33
N SER A 138 13.24 5.65 7.03
CA SER A 138 13.87 6.09 8.29
C SER A 138 14.73 7.33 8.14
N SER A 139 15.22 7.60 6.92
CA SER A 139 16.02 8.79 6.62
C SER A 139 15.18 9.98 6.14
N ALA A 140 13.96 9.73 5.65
CA ALA A 140 13.15 10.72 4.95
C ALA A 140 11.93 11.21 5.74
N THR A 141 11.50 10.49 6.77
CA THR A 141 10.33 10.87 7.57
C THR A 141 10.52 10.55 9.06
N SER A 142 9.86 11.34 9.92
CA SER A 142 9.74 11.07 11.34
C SER A 142 8.51 10.21 11.70
N ALA A 143 7.66 9.89 10.72
CA ALA A 143 6.53 9.00 10.91
C ALA A 143 7.01 7.64 11.44
N ARG A 144 6.23 7.03 12.34
CA ARG A 144 6.52 5.68 12.83
C ARG A 144 6.54 4.70 11.66
N ILE A 145 7.47 3.76 11.67
CA ILE A 145 7.53 2.70 10.66
C ILE A 145 7.25 1.38 11.37
N LEU A 146 6.21 0.68 10.94
CA LEU A 146 5.86 -0.66 11.39
C LEU A 146 5.93 -1.62 10.21
N THR A 147 6.06 -2.91 10.51
CA THR A 147 6.06 -3.96 9.49
C THR A 147 5.01 -5.00 9.84
N SER A 148 4.29 -5.50 8.84
CA SER A 148 3.30 -6.57 9.02
C SER A 148 3.50 -7.69 8.00
N HIS A 149 2.77 -8.79 8.15
CA HIS A 149 2.72 -9.87 7.18
C HIS A 149 1.82 -9.51 6.00
N HIS A 150 2.13 -10.05 4.83
CA HIS A 150 1.32 -9.86 3.64
C HIS A 150 -0.08 -10.46 3.81
N SER A 151 -1.13 -9.77 3.35
CA SER A 151 -2.54 -10.16 3.55
C SER A 151 -3.07 -11.24 2.61
N SER A 152 -2.25 -11.73 1.69
CA SER A 152 -2.67 -12.74 0.69
C SER A 152 -2.99 -14.09 1.33
N ALA A 153 -3.91 -14.83 0.70
CA ALA A 153 -4.32 -16.15 1.18
C ALA A 153 -3.13 -17.14 1.35
N ARG A 154 -2.11 -17.03 0.50
CA ARG A 154 -0.88 -17.85 0.59
C ARG A 154 -0.02 -17.52 1.80
N ALA A 155 0.00 -16.25 2.22
CA ALA A 155 0.84 -15.79 3.32
C ALA A 155 0.11 -15.84 4.67
N MET A 156 -1.22 -15.76 4.68
CA MET A 156 -2.00 -15.56 5.87
C MET A 156 -2.29 -16.87 6.61
N THR A 157 -1.80 -16.97 7.85
CA THR A 157 -2.18 -18.00 8.83
C THR A 157 -2.92 -17.34 9.99
N ALA A 158 -3.63 -18.11 10.82
CA ALA A 158 -4.31 -17.56 12.00
C ALA A 158 -3.37 -16.78 12.93
N ALA A 159 -2.14 -17.30 13.15
CA ALA A 159 -1.13 -16.62 13.96
C ALA A 159 -0.68 -15.28 13.33
N ARG A 160 -0.36 -15.28 12.03
CA ARG A 160 0.03 -14.06 11.30
C ARG A 160 -1.10 -13.02 11.24
N TYR A 161 -2.34 -13.50 11.15
CA TYR A 161 -3.52 -12.65 11.21
C TYR A 161 -3.61 -11.93 12.56
N ALA A 162 -3.51 -12.67 13.66
CA ALA A 162 -3.54 -12.11 15.01
C ALA A 162 -2.38 -11.11 15.25
N GLU A 163 -1.17 -11.43 14.77
CA GLU A 163 -0.03 -10.51 14.82
C GLU A 163 -0.30 -9.21 14.06
N ASN A 164 -0.85 -9.29 12.83
CA ASN A 164 -1.21 -8.10 12.05
C ASN A 164 -2.23 -7.23 12.81
N VAL A 165 -3.28 -7.82 13.38
CA VAL A 165 -4.28 -7.09 14.17
C VAL A 165 -3.63 -6.40 15.38
N ALA A 166 -2.74 -7.08 16.10
CA ALA A 166 -2.02 -6.48 17.23
C ALA A 166 -1.14 -5.29 16.78
N ILE A 167 -0.45 -5.42 15.65
CA ILE A 167 0.33 -4.32 15.05
C ILE A 167 -0.59 -3.14 14.70
N PHE A 168 -1.75 -3.40 14.11
CA PHE A 168 -2.67 -2.34 13.69
C PHE A 168 -3.29 -1.62 14.89
N LYS A 169 -3.60 -2.33 15.98
CA LYS A 169 -4.02 -1.71 17.25
C LYS A 169 -2.95 -0.75 17.81
N ASN A 170 -1.66 -1.05 17.59
CA ASN A 170 -0.55 -0.19 18.01
C ASN A 170 -0.39 1.11 17.18
N LEU A 171 -1.14 1.27 16.07
CA LEU A 171 -1.17 2.51 15.31
C LEU A 171 -1.78 3.65 16.13
N GLN A 172 -2.82 3.36 16.90
CA GLN A 172 -3.56 4.34 17.70
C GLN A 172 -2.89 4.65 19.06
N ALA A 173 -1.97 3.80 19.52
CA ALA A 173 -1.46 3.82 20.90
C ALA A 173 -0.45 4.94 21.25
N LYS A 174 -0.16 5.90 20.35
CA LYS A 174 0.83 6.98 20.60
C LYS A 174 0.48 8.32 19.95
N THR A 175 -0.79 8.76 20.03
CA THR A 175 -1.13 10.15 19.67
C THR A 175 -1.19 11.01 20.92
#